data_AF-J9AKX4-F1
#
_entry.id   AF-J9AKX4-F1
#
_cell.length_a   1.000
_cell.length_b   1.000
_cell.length_c   1.000
_cell.angle_alpha   90.00
_cell.angle_beta   90.00
_cell.angle_gamma   90.00
#
_symmetry.space_group_name_H-M   'P 1'
#
loop_
_entity.id
_entity.type
_entity.pdbx_description
1 polymer ?
#
loop_
_entity_poly.entity_id
_entity_poly.type
_entity_poly.pdbx_seq_one_letter_code
_entity_poly.pdbx_strand_id
1 'polypeptide(L)'
;LKTKLYDISAQDAGLYEKQFLLSAERGDLESVRKLLEIYKSTRAFNINCLDPLRRSALHIAIENGNIELIELLLDYNINTGDTILHAIINENTEAVEILLEHLEKIGKFTPE
;
A
#
# COMPACT_ATOMS: atom_id res chain seq x y z
N LEU A 1 -22.78 23.37 -0.40
CA LEU A 1 -22.46 23.15 -1.84
C LEU A 1 -21.53 21.93 -1.94
N LYS A 2 -22.08 20.71 -1.82
CA LYS A 2 -21.31 19.47 -2.01
C LYS A 2 -21.39 19.11 -3.48
N THR A 3 -20.31 19.41 -4.19
CA THR A 3 -20.08 19.06 -5.58
C THR A 3 -20.40 17.60 -5.80
N LYS A 4 -21.14 17.30 -6.87
CA LYS A 4 -21.43 15.94 -7.38
C LYS A 4 -20.13 15.13 -7.36
N LEU A 5 -19.99 14.26 -6.36
CA LEU A 5 -18.92 13.27 -6.31
C LEU A 5 -19.35 12.15 -7.26
N TYR A 6 -18.51 11.90 -8.25
CA TYR A 6 -18.68 10.92 -9.31
C TYR A 6 -19.16 9.57 -8.74
N ASP A 7 -20.32 9.10 -9.21
CA ASP A 7 -20.78 7.73 -8.98
C ASP A 7 -19.89 6.78 -9.79
N ILE A 8 -18.73 6.43 -9.22
CA ILE A 8 -17.83 5.43 -9.77
C ILE A 8 -18.51 4.07 -9.55
N SER A 9 -18.71 3.31 -10.62
CA SER A 9 -19.39 2.02 -10.50
C SER A 9 -18.50 1.02 -9.75
N ALA A 10 -19.10 0.04 -9.06
CA ALA A 10 -18.34 -1.01 -8.37
C ALA A 10 -17.38 -1.76 -9.32
N GLN A 11 -17.70 -1.80 -10.61
CA GLN A 11 -16.86 -2.42 -11.64
C GLN A 11 -15.59 -1.60 -11.93
N ASP A 12 -15.67 -0.27 -11.83
CA ASP A 12 -14.53 0.63 -12.01
C ASP A 12 -13.57 0.54 -10.80
N ALA A 13 -14.09 0.41 -9.58
CA ALA A 13 -13.28 0.25 -8.37
C ALA A 13 -12.38 -0.99 -8.44
N GLY A 14 -12.92 -2.14 -8.86
CA GLY A 14 -12.15 -3.37 -9.02
C GLY A 14 -11.06 -3.30 -10.10
N LEU A 15 -11.28 -2.50 -11.15
CA LEU A 15 -10.26 -2.26 -12.18
C LEU A 15 -9.09 -1.45 -11.63
N TYR A 16 -9.36 -0.41 -10.83
CA TYR A 16 -8.32 0.38 -10.16
C TYR A 16 -7.53 -0.47 -9.17
N GLU A 17 -8.18 -1.30 -8.35
CA GLU A 17 -7.52 -2.20 -7.40
C GLU A 17 -6.58 -3.18 -8.10
N LYS A 18 -7.06 -3.81 -9.19
CA LYS A 18 -6.24 -4.69 -10.00
C LYS A 18 -5.05 -3.97 -10.61
N GLN A 19 -5.25 -2.78 -11.18
CA GLN A 19 -4.18 -1.98 -11.75
C GLN A 19 -3.18 -1.52 -10.69
N PHE A 20 -3.64 -1.22 -9.48
CA PHE A 20 -2.83 -0.82 -8.34
C PHE A 20 -1.87 -1.93 -7.92
N LEU A 21 -2.40 -3.15 -7.70
CA LEU A 21 -1.58 -4.30 -7.32
C LEU A 21 -0.62 -4.73 -8.44
N LEU A 22 -1.05 -4.70 -9.71
CA LEU A 22 -0.16 -5.01 -10.84
C LEU A 22 0.96 -3.98 -11.02
N SER A 23 0.69 -2.70 -10.76
CA SER A 23 1.72 -1.66 -10.79
C SER A 23 2.75 -1.88 -9.68
N ALA A 24 2.29 -2.24 -8.47
CA ALA A 24 3.18 -2.59 -7.36
C ALA A 24 4.05 -3.83 -7.66
N GLU A 25 3.45 -4.88 -8.24
CA GLU A 25 4.16 -6.12 -8.64
C GLU A 25 5.25 -5.87 -9.68
N ARG A 26 5.03 -4.92 -10.60
CA ARG A 26 6.02 -4.52 -11.60
C ARG A 26 7.05 -3.52 -11.07
N GLY A 27 6.89 -3.02 -9.86
CA GLY A 27 7.70 -1.91 -9.33
C GLY A 27 7.47 -0.58 -10.06
N ASP A 28 6.34 -0.41 -10.75
CA ASP A 28 6.00 0.83 -11.45
C ASP A 28 5.54 1.90 -10.45
N LEU A 29 6.53 2.56 -9.84
CA LEU A 29 6.35 3.55 -8.79
C LEU A 29 5.49 4.74 -9.23
N GLU A 30 5.63 5.16 -10.49
CA GLU A 30 4.93 6.30 -11.04
C GLU A 30 3.44 6.00 -11.22
N SER A 31 3.09 4.80 -11.71
CA SER A 31 1.71 4.35 -11.80
C SER A 31 1.08 4.18 -10.42
N VAL A 32 1.81 3.61 -9.45
CA VAL A 32 1.36 3.51 -8.05
C VAL A 32 1.05 4.89 -7.48
N ARG A 33 1.97 5.86 -7.63
CA ARG A 33 1.80 7.23 -7.15
C ARG A 33 0.56 7.90 -7.75
N LYS A 34 0.35 7.77 -9.07
CA LYS A 34 -0.84 8.30 -9.74
C LYS A 34 -2.14 7.72 -9.19
N LEU A 35 -2.18 6.40 -8.95
CA LEU A 35 -3.35 5.73 -8.39
C LEU A 35 -3.61 6.16 -6.94
N LEU A 36 -2.56 6.33 -6.13
CA LEU A 36 -2.68 6.84 -4.76
C LEU A 36 -3.21 8.29 -4.72
N GLU A 37 -2.82 9.14 -5.67
CA GLU A 37 -3.38 10.50 -5.80
C GLU A 37 -4.84 10.50 -6.27
N ILE A 38 -5.22 9.59 -7.17
CA ILE A 38 -6.63 9.36 -7.53
C ILE A 38 -7.40 8.94 -6.28
N TYR A 39 -6.88 7.98 -5.51
CA TYR A 39 -7.51 7.57 -4.25
C TYR A 39 -7.66 8.74 -3.27
N LYS A 40 -6.61 9.55 -3.07
CA LYS A 40 -6.62 10.69 -2.15
C LYS A 40 -7.71 11.71 -2.51
N SER A 41 -7.91 11.95 -3.80
CA SER A 41 -8.89 12.92 -4.31
C SER A 41 -10.32 12.39 -4.38
N THR A 42 -10.50 11.11 -4.70
CA THR A 42 -11.83 10.55 -5.02
C THR A 42 -12.32 9.47 -4.07
N ARG A 43 -11.39 8.80 -3.36
CA ARG A 43 -11.63 7.56 -2.61
C ARG A 43 -12.29 6.47 -3.48
N ALA A 44 -11.97 6.45 -4.78
CA ALA A 44 -12.60 5.59 -5.79
C ALA A 44 -12.43 4.08 -5.60
N PHE A 45 -11.41 3.65 -4.86
CA PHE A 45 -11.05 2.24 -4.72
C PHE A 45 -10.35 1.96 -3.39
N ASN A 46 -10.20 0.69 -3.01
CA ASN A 46 -9.51 0.33 -1.77
C ASN A 46 -7.99 0.19 -1.99
N ILE A 47 -7.20 1.10 -1.42
CA ILE A 47 -5.72 0.98 -1.43
C ILE A 47 -5.18 -0.16 -0.56
N ASN A 48 -6.01 -0.75 0.31
CA ASN A 48 -5.72 -1.95 1.09
C ASN A 48 -6.32 -3.21 0.45
N CYS A 49 -6.59 -3.19 -0.86
CA CYS A 49 -7.05 -4.37 -1.59
C CYS A 49 -6.01 -5.49 -1.53
N LEU A 50 -6.49 -6.72 -1.69
CA LEU A 50 -5.69 -7.94 -1.63
C LEU A 50 -5.81 -8.70 -2.94
N ASP A 51 -4.71 -9.31 -3.38
CA ASP A 51 -4.72 -10.27 -4.47
C ASP A 51 -5.31 -11.62 -4.02
N PRO A 52 -5.50 -12.60 -4.93
CA PRO A 52 -5.98 -13.94 -4.58
C PRO A 52 -5.11 -14.72 -3.57
N LEU A 53 -3.83 -14.32 -3.40
CA LEU A 53 -2.91 -14.87 -2.41
C LEU A 53 -2.96 -14.13 -1.07
N ARG A 54 -3.90 -13.19 -0.92
CA ARG A 54 -4.09 -12.30 0.24
C ARG A 54 -2.92 -11.32 0.46
N ARG A 55 -2.17 -10.97 -0.58
CA ARG A 55 -1.10 -9.97 -0.53
C ARG A 55 -1.64 -8.58 -0.85
N SER A 56 -1.23 -7.59 -0.05
CA SER A 56 -1.43 -6.17 -0.37
C SER A 56 -0.26 -5.63 -1.20
N ALA A 57 -0.37 -4.39 -1.70
CA ALA A 57 0.75 -3.72 -2.36
C ALA A 57 2.01 -3.64 -1.48
N LEU A 58 1.84 -3.52 -0.16
CA LEU A 58 2.97 -3.46 0.78
C LEU A 58 3.65 -4.82 0.94
N HIS A 59 2.90 -5.93 0.94
CA HIS A 59 3.50 -7.28 0.89
C HIS A 59 4.37 -7.45 -0.37
N ILE A 60 3.81 -7.09 -1.53
CA ILE A 60 4.50 -7.20 -2.82
C ILE A 60 5.78 -6.34 -2.83
N ALA A 61 5.73 -5.12 -2.29
CA ALA A 61 6.90 -4.25 -2.20
C ALA A 61 8.02 -4.87 -1.34
N ILE A 62 7.67 -5.49 -0.20
CA ILE A 62 8.61 -6.17 0.69
C ILE A 62 9.21 -7.42 0.05
N GLU A 63 8.38 -8.27 -0.58
CA GLU A 63 8.83 -9.46 -1.32
C GLU A 63 9.85 -9.11 -2.42
N ASN A 64 9.61 -7.99 -3.12
CA ASN A 64 10.48 -7.50 -4.18
C ASN A 64 11.70 -6.71 -3.67
N GLY A 65 11.79 -6.44 -2.35
CA GLY A 65 12.84 -5.58 -1.79
C GLY A 65 12.81 -4.13 -2.32
N ASN A 66 11.65 -3.65 -2.78
CA ASN A 66 11.51 -2.33 -3.36
C ASN A 66 11.28 -1.28 -2.27
N ILE A 67 12.38 -0.76 -1.71
CA ILE A 67 12.38 0.19 -0.60
C ILE A 67 11.60 1.48 -0.92
N GLU A 68 11.83 2.07 -2.10
CA GLU A 68 11.15 3.30 -2.50
C GLU A 68 9.63 3.12 -2.56
N LEU A 69 9.17 1.95 -3.00
CA LEU A 69 7.75 1.61 -3.00
C LEU A 69 7.21 1.39 -1.59
N ILE A 70 7.97 0.76 -0.68
CA ILE A 70 7.58 0.61 0.72
C ILE A 70 7.32 1.98 1.36
N GLU A 71 8.28 2.89 1.26
CA GLU A 71 8.18 4.25 1.81
C GLU A 71 6.97 5.00 1.23
N LEU A 72 6.80 4.96 -0.10
CA LEU A 72 5.66 5.56 -0.77
C LEU A 72 4.32 5.04 -0.22
N LEU A 73 4.17 3.74 -0.04
CA LEU A 73 2.93 3.14 0.45
C LEU A 73 2.64 3.54 1.91
N LEU A 74 3.69 3.61 2.74
CA LEU A 74 3.61 4.01 4.14
C LEU A 74 3.25 5.50 4.30
N ASP A 75 3.75 6.38 3.42
CA ASP A 75 3.36 7.80 3.38
C ASP A 75 1.85 8.01 3.14
N TYR A 76 1.20 7.07 2.44
CA TYR A 76 -0.24 7.06 2.22
C TYR A 76 -1.03 6.30 3.31
N ASN A 77 -0.36 5.92 4.40
CA ASN A 77 -0.95 5.21 5.55
C ASN A 77 -1.68 3.92 5.15
N ILE A 78 -1.09 3.15 4.22
CA ILE A 78 -1.57 1.79 3.94
C ILE A 78 -1.48 0.93 5.21
N ASN A 79 -2.44 0.03 5.37
CA ASN A 79 -2.45 -0.88 6.50
C ASN A 79 -1.25 -1.83 6.43
N THR A 80 -0.45 -1.80 7.48
CA THR A 80 0.69 -2.70 7.64
C THR A 80 0.25 -4.13 7.92
N GLY A 81 -0.83 -4.36 8.69
CA GLY A 81 -1.29 -5.73 8.96
C GLY A 81 -0.18 -6.63 9.50
N ASP A 82 0.05 -7.76 8.84
CA ASP A 82 1.10 -8.75 9.13
C ASP A 82 2.40 -8.56 8.32
N THR A 83 2.57 -7.43 7.63
CA THR A 83 3.74 -7.20 6.76
C THR A 83 5.08 -7.23 7.49
N ILE A 84 5.11 -6.87 8.78
CA ILE A 84 6.34 -6.97 9.58
C ILE A 84 6.75 -8.42 9.82
N LEU A 85 5.79 -9.32 10.08
CA LEU A 85 6.08 -10.75 10.22
C LEU A 85 6.56 -11.32 8.88
N HIS A 86 5.95 -10.88 7.79
CA HIS A 86 6.35 -11.26 6.45
C HIS A 86 7.79 -10.79 6.12
N ALA A 87 8.17 -9.56 6.47
CA ALA A 87 9.53 -9.04 6.28
C ALA A 87 10.56 -9.84 7.08
N ILE A 88 10.24 -10.23 8.32
CA ILE A 88 11.10 -11.08 9.16
C ILE A 88 11.29 -12.47 8.53
N ILE A 89 10.21 -13.11 8.06
CA ILE A 89 10.26 -14.43 7.42
C ILE A 89 11.14 -14.42 6.17
N ASN A 90 11.15 -13.30 5.43
CA ASN A 90 11.97 -13.11 4.24
C ASN A 90 13.39 -12.59 4.55
N GLU A 91 13.77 -12.47 5.83
CA GLU A 91 15.06 -11.93 6.28
C GLU A 91 15.37 -10.52 5.71
N ASN A 92 14.33 -9.74 5.40
CA ASN A 92 14.47 -8.38 4.87
C ASN A 92 14.62 -7.38 6.02
N THR A 93 15.85 -7.24 6.53
CA THR A 93 16.16 -6.38 7.68
C THR A 93 15.82 -4.91 7.43
N GLU A 94 16.08 -4.42 6.23
CA GLU A 94 15.81 -3.01 5.86
C GLU A 94 14.30 -2.71 5.88
N ALA A 95 13.48 -3.61 5.34
CA ALA A 95 12.02 -3.46 5.45
C ALA A 95 11.53 -3.53 6.90
N VAL A 96 12.13 -4.37 7.75
CA VAL A 96 11.79 -4.43 9.17
C VAL A 96 12.08 -3.10 9.88
N GLU A 97 13.24 -2.51 9.63
CA GLU A 97 13.64 -1.21 10.19
C GLU A 97 12.64 -0.11 9.79
N ILE A 98 12.37 0.03 8.49
CA ILE A 98 11.42 1.04 7.97
C ILE A 98 10.01 0.85 8.55
N LEU A 99 9.53 -0.40 8.64
CA LEU A 99 8.22 -0.70 9.21
C LEU A 99 8.15 -0.36 10.70
N LEU A 100 9.19 -0.66 11.48
CA LEU A 100 9.26 -0.31 12.90
C LEU A 100 9.24 1.20 13.11
N GLU A 101 10.10 1.93 12.39
CA GLU A 101 10.14 3.40 12.45
C GLU A 101 8.77 4.01 12.11
N HIS A 102 8.10 3.49 11.08
CA HIS A 102 6.76 3.94 10.74
C HIS A 102 5.75 3.68 11.85
N LEU A 103 5.77 2.48 12.45
CA LEU A 103 4.86 2.09 13.53
C LEU A 103 5.07 2.93 14.81
N GLU A 104 6.33 3.25 15.15
CA GLU A 104 6.66 4.17 16.24
C GLU A 104 6.12 5.57 15.96
N LYS A 105 6.37 6.08 14.75
CA LYS A 105 5.92 7.41 14.32
C LYS A 105 4.41 7.59 14.40
N ILE A 106 3.63 6.53 14.14
CA ILE A 106 2.16 6.56 14.25
C ILE A 106 1.63 6.09 15.61
N GLY A 107 2.51 5.82 16.58
CA GLY A 107 2.15 5.42 17.94
C GLY A 107 1.55 4.02 18.07
N LYS A 108 1.78 3.15 17.09
CA LYS A 108 1.37 1.73 17.12
C LYS A 108 2.42 0.78 17.69
N PHE A 109 3.61 1.29 17.96
CA PHE A 109 4.69 0.57 18.62
C PHE A 109 5.43 1.52 19.56
N THR A 110 5.76 1.05 20.77
CA THR A 110 6.62 1.76 21.72
C THR A 110 7.57 0.72 22.30
N PRO A 111 8.88 0.75 21.95
CA PRO A 111 9.84 -0.10 22.62
C PRO A 111 9.95 0.33 24.09
N GLU A 112 9.81 -0.63 25.00
CA GLU A 112 9.96 -0.43 26.45
C GLU A 112 11.40 -0.06 26.85
#